data_AF-A0A519F1V9-F1
#
_entry.id   AF-A0A519F1V9-F1
#
_cell.length_a   1.000
_cell.length_b   1.000
_cell.length_c   1.000
_cell.angle_alpha   90.00
_cell.angle_beta   90.00
_cell.angle_gamma   90.00
#
_symmetry.space_group_name_H-M   'P 1'
#
loop_
_entity.id
_entity.type
_entity.pdbx_description
1 polymer ?
#
loop_
_entity_poly.entity_id
_entity_poly.type
_entity_poly.pdbx_seq_one_letter_code
_entity_poly.pdbx_strand_id
1 'polypeptide(L)'
;MLIKWVLAAVHLLAFGFAIAAVLARGRALRRLRTDDPRSFRDVFVVDNIWGVSAGVLLVTGAFRAFGGLEKGSYYYLHQPLFHLKMAAFVAILALEVVPMFALIKWRIAFKKNQPIDTSLSRRFARISHMEALLMVIIVIAATGMARGILLS
;
A
#
# COMPACT_ATOMS: atom_id res chain seq x y z
N MET A 1 9.68 -21.91 14.62
CA MET A 1 10.66 -21.27 13.72
C MET A 1 10.14 -21.15 12.28
N LEU A 2 9.61 -22.21 11.68
CA LEU A 2 9.05 -22.20 10.32
C LEU A 2 7.97 -21.14 10.08
N ILE A 3 6.95 -21.06 10.95
CA ILE A 3 5.83 -20.09 10.80
C ILE A 3 6.32 -18.63 10.81
N LYS A 4 7.26 -18.28 11.71
CA LYS A 4 7.83 -16.93 11.78
C LYS A 4 8.59 -16.57 10.49
N TRP A 5 9.32 -17.54 9.94
CA TRP A 5 10.07 -17.36 8.69
C TRP A 5 9.15 -17.22 7.48
N VAL A 6 8.15 -18.09 7.31
CA VAL A 6 7.16 -17.99 6.23
C VAL A 6 6.42 -16.66 6.29
N LEU A 7 5.96 -16.26 7.49
CA LEU A 7 5.27 -14.99 7.69
C LEU A 7 6.15 -13.80 7.29
N ALA A 8 7.45 -13.84 7.62
CA ALA A 8 8.41 -12.82 7.20
C ALA A 8 8.61 -12.79 5.68
N ALA A 9 8.79 -13.95 5.05
CA ALA A 9 9.00 -14.06 3.60
C ALA A 9 7.79 -13.52 2.84
N VAL A 10 6.57 -13.92 3.22
CA VAL A 10 5.32 -13.44 2.61
C VAL A 10 5.19 -11.93 2.80
N HIS A 11 5.46 -11.41 3.99
CA HIS A 11 5.37 -9.97 4.27
C HIS A 11 6.35 -9.15 3.41
N LEU A 12 7.61 -9.60 3.27
CA LEU A 12 8.63 -8.93 2.47
C LEU A 12 8.32 -8.99 0.97
N LEU A 13 7.85 -10.13 0.47
CA LEU A 13 7.39 -10.26 -0.92
C LEU A 13 6.19 -9.34 -1.18
N ALA A 14 5.24 -9.27 -0.25
CA ALA A 14 4.09 -8.39 -0.36
C ALA A 14 4.50 -6.91 -0.46
N PHE A 15 5.54 -6.46 0.24
CA PHE A 15 6.09 -5.11 0.05
C PHE A 15 6.60 -4.89 -1.38
N GLY A 16 7.32 -5.85 -1.95
CA GLY A 16 7.81 -5.77 -3.33
C GLY A 16 6.67 -5.65 -4.34
N PHE A 17 5.66 -6.51 -4.22
CA PHE A 17 4.46 -6.45 -5.07
C PHE A 17 3.67 -5.15 -4.86
N ALA A 18 3.51 -4.70 -3.61
CA ALA A 18 2.79 -3.48 -3.28
C ALA A 18 3.44 -2.25 -3.93
N ILE A 19 4.77 -2.09 -3.80
CA ILE A 19 5.51 -0.97 -4.41
C ILE A 19 5.41 -1.01 -5.93
N ALA A 20 5.59 -2.19 -6.53
CA ALA A 20 5.49 -2.35 -7.98
C ALA A 20 4.08 -2.01 -8.48
N ALA A 21 3.05 -2.51 -7.80
CA ALA A 21 1.65 -2.32 -8.16
C ALA A 21 1.20 -0.87 -8.00
N VAL A 22 1.54 -0.19 -6.91
CA VAL A 22 1.12 1.20 -6.68
C VAL A 22 1.80 2.16 -7.68
N LEU A 23 3.08 1.93 -8.02
CA LEU A 23 3.76 2.67 -9.08
C LEU A 23 3.17 2.36 -10.47
N ALA A 24 2.80 1.11 -10.73
CA ALA A 24 2.12 0.74 -11.96
C ALA A 24 0.73 1.39 -12.06
N ARG A 25 -0.02 1.44 -10.96
CA ARG A 25 -1.31 2.15 -10.84
C ARG A 25 -1.15 3.64 -11.14
N GLY A 26 -0.15 4.28 -10.54
CA GLY A 26 0.17 5.69 -10.82
C GLY A 26 0.49 5.94 -12.30
N ARG A 27 1.24 5.03 -12.95
CA ARG A 27 1.54 5.12 -14.39
C ARG A 27 0.33 4.88 -15.28
N ALA A 28 -0.48 3.86 -14.97
CA ALA A 28 -1.69 3.54 -15.71
C ALA A 28 -2.70 4.69 -15.65
N LEU A 29 -2.91 5.28 -14.47
CA LEU A 29 -3.78 6.45 -14.28
C LEU A 29 -3.30 7.69 -15.05
N ARG A 30 -1.98 7.91 -15.18
CA ARG A 30 -1.43 9.01 -16.01
C ARG A 30 -1.62 8.80 -17.50
N ARG A 31 -1.67 7.54 -17.94
CA ARG A 31 -1.82 7.15 -19.36
C ARG A 31 -3.26 6.82 -19.73
N LEU A 32 -4.20 6.97 -18.79
CA LEU A 32 -5.60 6.63 -19.00
C LEU A 32 -6.19 7.46 -20.15
N ARG A 33 -6.89 6.76 -21.04
CA ARG A 33 -7.48 7.31 -22.26
C ARG A 33 -8.96 6.98 -22.26
N THR A 34 -9.82 8.00 -22.26
CA THR A 34 -11.28 7.82 -22.19
C THR A 34 -11.85 7.10 -23.40
N ASP A 35 -11.17 7.17 -24.54
CA ASP A 35 -11.51 6.51 -25.80
C ASP A 35 -11.03 5.05 -25.88
N ASP A 36 -10.19 4.59 -24.95
CA ASP A 36 -9.61 3.25 -24.95
C ASP A 36 -10.07 2.42 -23.74
N PRO A 37 -11.00 1.46 -23.92
CA PRO A 37 -11.45 0.56 -22.87
C PRO A 37 -10.33 -0.29 -22.25
N ARG A 38 -9.22 -0.54 -22.97
CA ARG A 38 -8.08 -1.29 -22.43
C ARG A 38 -7.37 -0.50 -21.34
N SER A 39 -7.28 0.83 -21.48
CA SER A 39 -6.64 1.69 -20.48
C SER A 39 -7.32 1.61 -19.09
N PHE A 40 -8.64 1.46 -19.05
CA PHE A 40 -9.38 1.23 -17.80
C PHE A 40 -9.09 -0.15 -17.20
N ARG A 41 -9.04 -1.20 -18.03
CA ARG A 41 -8.72 -2.56 -17.58
C ARG A 41 -7.33 -2.63 -16.97
N ASP A 42 -6.35 -1.96 -17.57
CA ASP A 42 -4.99 -1.90 -17.05
C ASP A 42 -4.95 -1.29 -15.64
N VAL A 43 -5.65 -0.16 -15.43
CA VAL A 43 -5.80 0.47 -14.11
C VAL A 43 -6.43 -0.51 -13.12
N PHE A 44 -7.48 -1.21 -13.50
CA PHE A 44 -8.19 -2.15 -12.62
C PHE A 44 -7.36 -3.37 -12.22
N VAL A 45 -6.54 -3.88 -13.15
CA VAL A 45 -5.65 -5.01 -12.87
C VAL A 45 -4.57 -4.61 -11.86
N VAL A 46 -3.88 -3.50 -12.10
CA VAL A 46 -2.80 -3.06 -11.17
C VAL A 46 -3.35 -2.61 -9.83
N ASP A 47 -4.55 -2.02 -9.79
CA ASP A 47 -5.26 -1.68 -8.56
C ASP A 47 -5.68 -2.93 -7.75
N ASN A 48 -6.07 -4.03 -8.42
CA ASN A 48 -6.31 -5.29 -7.72
C ASN A 48 -5.04 -5.84 -7.07
N ILE A 49 -3.91 -5.82 -7.78
CA ILE A 49 -2.63 -6.31 -7.25
C ILE A 49 -2.22 -5.46 -6.04
N TRP A 50 -2.39 -4.14 -6.12
CA TRP A 50 -2.17 -3.23 -5.00
C TRP A 50 -3.07 -3.58 -3.80
N GLY A 51 -4.38 -3.71 -4.00
CA GLY A 51 -5.33 -4.04 -2.93
C GLY A 51 -5.07 -5.40 -2.27
N VAL A 52 -4.74 -6.42 -3.06
CA VAL A 52 -4.35 -7.75 -2.52
C VAL A 52 -3.05 -7.64 -1.73
N SER A 53 -2.05 -6.94 -2.26
CA SER A 53 -0.77 -6.76 -1.56
C SER A 53 -0.93 -5.99 -0.24
N ALA A 54 -1.76 -4.94 -0.24
CA ALA A 54 -2.12 -4.20 0.96
C ALA A 54 -2.82 -5.09 1.99
N GLY A 55 -3.78 -5.91 1.56
CA GLY A 55 -4.43 -6.90 2.44
C GLY A 55 -3.44 -7.89 3.06
N VAL A 56 -2.52 -8.44 2.27
CA VAL A 56 -1.46 -9.33 2.76
C VAL A 56 -0.57 -8.61 3.77
N LEU A 57 -0.13 -7.38 3.48
CA LEU A 57 0.71 -6.57 4.38
C LEU A 57 -0.01 -6.27 5.71
N LEU A 58 -1.29 -5.95 5.67
CA LEU A 58 -2.12 -5.70 6.85
C LEU A 58 -2.20 -6.93 7.74
N VAL A 59 -2.60 -8.06 7.17
CA VAL A 59 -2.78 -9.32 7.90
C VAL A 59 -1.43 -9.78 8.48
N THR A 60 -0.40 -9.88 7.64
CA THR A 60 0.91 -10.36 8.09
C THR A 60 1.58 -9.39 9.06
N GLY A 61 1.43 -8.07 8.86
CA GLY A 61 1.92 -7.05 9.78
C GLY A 61 1.25 -7.10 11.15
N ALA A 62 -0.07 -7.30 11.19
CA ALA A 62 -0.82 -7.46 12.45
C ALA A 62 -0.37 -8.69 13.23
N PHE A 63 -0.20 -9.85 12.55
CA PHE A 63 0.33 -11.06 13.19
C PHE A 63 1.74 -10.87 13.73
N ARG A 64 2.60 -10.10 13.04
CA ARG A 64 3.96 -9.81 13.51
C ARG A 64 3.95 -8.90 14.74
N ALA A 65 3.14 -7.85 14.73
CA ALA A 65 3.06 -6.88 15.83
C ALA A 65 2.37 -7.44 17.09
N PHE A 66 1.30 -8.23 16.92
CA PHE A 66 0.43 -8.65 18.03
C PHE A 66 0.46 -10.15 18.35
N GLY A 67 1.06 -10.99 17.49
CA GLY A 67 1.08 -12.45 17.68
C GLY A 67 2.04 -12.96 18.77
N GLY A 68 2.54 -12.10 19.67
CA GLY A 68 3.53 -12.46 20.68
C GLY A 68 4.89 -12.86 20.11
N LEU A 69 5.18 -12.45 18.87
CA LEU A 69 6.39 -12.84 18.14
C LEU A 69 7.55 -11.86 18.28
N GLU A 70 7.29 -10.65 18.78
CA GLU A 70 8.23 -9.51 18.85
C GLU A 70 8.37 -8.94 20.27
N LYS A 71 9.31 -8.01 20.49
CA LYS A 71 9.64 -7.38 21.79
C LYS A 71 8.38 -6.73 22.40
N GLY A 72 8.20 -6.81 23.72
CA GLY A 72 6.99 -6.34 24.42
C GLY A 72 6.58 -4.89 24.12
N SER A 73 5.30 -4.56 24.30
CA SER A 73 4.66 -3.28 23.93
C SER A 73 5.42 -2.02 24.41
N TYR A 74 6.09 -2.09 25.57
CA TYR A 74 6.92 -1.02 26.11
C TYR A 74 8.07 -0.58 25.19
N TYR A 75 8.70 -1.52 24.47
CA TYR A 75 9.78 -1.26 23.52
C TYR A 75 9.29 -0.46 22.30
N TYR A 76 8.07 -0.74 21.83
CA TYR A 76 7.49 -0.07 20.68
C TYR A 76 7.04 1.36 20.99
N LEU A 77 6.49 1.58 22.19
CA LEU A 77 6.01 2.91 22.60
C LEU A 77 7.12 3.97 22.69
N HIS A 78 8.37 3.55 23.00
CA HIS A 78 9.50 4.47 23.17
C HIS A 78 10.43 4.54 21.95
N GLN A 79 10.13 3.84 20.86
CA GLN A 79 10.97 3.81 19.66
C GLN A 79 10.45 4.83 18.62
N PRO A 80 11.13 5.97 18.37
CA PRO A 80 10.68 6.99 17.41
C PRO A 80 10.39 6.44 16.01
N LEU A 81 11.19 5.47 15.54
CA LEU A 81 11.01 4.86 14.24
C LEU A 81 9.73 4.00 14.14
N PHE A 82 9.23 3.49 15.28
CA PHE A 82 7.94 2.81 15.31
C PHE A 82 6.81 3.80 15.02
N HIS A 83 6.83 4.97 15.67
CA HIS A 83 5.83 6.02 15.44
C HIS A 83 5.89 6.55 14.01
N LEU A 84 7.08 6.74 13.44
CA LEU A 84 7.24 7.11 12.04
C LEU A 84 6.61 6.07 11.10
N LYS A 85 6.91 4.78 11.34
CA LYS A 85 6.34 3.66 10.57
C LYS A 85 4.80 3.66 10.66
N MET A 86 4.26 3.83 11.86
CA MET A 86 2.82 3.84 12.09
C MET A 86 2.13 5.07 11.47
N ALA A 87 2.74 6.25 11.56
CA ALA A 87 2.25 7.46 10.93
C ALA A 87 2.21 7.32 9.39
N ALA A 88 3.28 6.78 8.79
CA ALA A 88 3.33 6.52 7.36
C ALA A 88 2.26 5.50 6.92
N PHE A 89 2.07 4.44 7.71
CA PHE A 89 1.03 3.43 7.46
C PHE A 89 -0.38 4.03 7.51
N VAL A 90 -0.70 4.83 8.55
CA VAL A 90 -1.99 5.52 8.66
C VAL A 90 -2.18 6.52 7.51
N ALA A 91 -1.12 7.23 7.12
CA ALA A 91 -1.17 8.15 5.98
C ALA A 91 -1.48 7.44 4.66
N ILE A 92 -0.89 6.25 4.41
CA ILE A 92 -1.24 5.43 3.24
C ILE A 92 -2.73 5.09 3.27
N LEU A 93 -3.24 4.59 4.39
CA LEU A 93 -4.66 4.22 4.50
C LEU A 93 -5.58 5.42 4.25
N ALA A 94 -5.25 6.58 4.83
CA ALA A 94 -6.03 7.81 4.66
C ALA A 94 -6.03 8.31 3.20
N LEU A 95 -4.87 8.25 2.53
CA LEU A 95 -4.74 8.61 1.13
C LEU A 95 -5.52 7.66 0.21
N GLU A 96 -5.52 6.37 0.54
CA GLU A 96 -6.12 5.32 -0.29
C GLU A 96 -7.65 5.33 -0.28
N VAL A 97 -8.29 5.88 0.76
CA VAL A 97 -9.76 5.94 0.88
C VAL A 97 -10.40 6.55 -0.36
N VAL A 98 -9.89 7.69 -0.83
CA VAL A 98 -10.50 8.44 -1.94
C VAL A 98 -10.33 7.71 -3.29
N PRO A 99 -9.11 7.30 -3.72
CA PRO A 99 -8.93 6.48 -4.92
C PRO A 99 -9.74 5.19 -4.88
N MET A 100 -9.76 4.48 -3.74
CA MET A 100 -10.46 3.19 -3.61
C MET A 100 -11.95 3.31 -3.95
N PHE A 101 -12.66 4.26 -3.31
CA PHE A 101 -14.08 4.47 -3.60
C PHE A 101 -14.34 4.90 -5.05
N ALA A 102 -13.49 5.77 -5.60
CA ALA A 102 -13.63 6.23 -6.97
C ALA A 102 -13.41 5.09 -7.99
N LEU A 103 -12.37 4.29 -7.81
CA LEU A 103 -12.06 3.16 -8.69
C LEU A 103 -13.11 2.05 -8.61
N ILE A 104 -13.72 1.82 -7.44
CA ILE A 104 -14.89 0.94 -7.31
C ILE A 104 -16.06 1.46 -8.15
N LYS A 105 -16.38 2.76 -8.06
CA LYS A 105 -17.42 3.38 -8.88
C LYS A 105 -17.10 3.28 -10.37
N TRP A 106 -15.84 3.51 -10.77
CA TRP A 106 -15.39 3.37 -12.15
C TRP A 106 -15.57 1.94 -12.67
N ARG A 107 -15.26 0.92 -11.88
CA ARG A 107 -15.50 -0.49 -12.25
C ARG A 107 -16.98 -0.77 -12.49
N ILE A 108 -17.86 -0.24 -11.64
CA ILE A 108 -19.31 -0.41 -11.78
C ILE A 108 -19.81 0.28 -13.05
N ALA A 109 -19.41 1.53 -13.28
CA ALA A 109 -19.78 2.29 -14.48
C ALA A 109 -19.24 1.63 -15.76
N PHE A 110 -17.99 1.16 -15.74
CA PHE A 110 -17.37 0.45 -16.85
C PHE A 110 -18.15 -0.81 -17.24
N LYS A 111 -18.57 -1.61 -16.26
CA LYS A 111 -19.41 -2.81 -16.51
C LYS A 111 -20.78 -2.47 -17.08
N LYS A 112 -21.30 -1.28 -16.79
CA LYS A 112 -22.61 -0.81 -17.27
C LYS A 112 -22.53 0.01 -18.56
N ASN A 113 -21.34 0.13 -19.18
CA ASN A 113 -21.07 1.03 -20.31
C ASN A 113 -21.53 2.48 -20.05
N GLN A 114 -21.43 2.93 -18.80
CA GLN A 114 -21.75 4.30 -18.41
C GLN A 114 -20.52 5.20 -18.56
N PRO A 115 -20.71 6.49 -18.85
CA PRO A 115 -19.61 7.43 -18.92
C PRO A 115 -18.90 7.52 -17.57
N ILE A 116 -17.56 7.52 -17.60
CA ILE A 116 -16.70 7.61 -16.42
C ILE A 116 -16.01 8.97 -16.43
N ASP A 117 -16.20 9.76 -15.38
CA ASP A 117 -15.42 11.00 -15.21
C ASP A 117 -13.99 10.67 -14.77
N THR A 118 -13.03 10.90 -15.68
CA THR A 118 -11.60 10.68 -15.47
C THR A 118 -10.85 11.95 -15.05
N SER A 119 -11.54 13.04 -14.72
CA SER A 119 -10.94 14.32 -14.29
C SER A 119 -9.95 14.16 -13.13
N LEU A 120 -10.22 13.22 -12.22
CA LEU A 120 -9.39 12.93 -11.05
C LEU A 120 -8.21 11.97 -11.31
N SER A 121 -8.08 11.41 -12.53
CA SER A 121 -7.04 10.41 -12.86
C SER A 121 -5.62 10.86 -12.49
N ARG A 122 -5.25 12.11 -12.83
CA ARG A 122 -3.93 12.67 -12.48
C ARG A 122 -3.75 12.88 -10.98
N ARG A 123 -4.83 13.16 -10.23
CA ARG A 123 -4.78 13.28 -8.77
C ARG A 123 -4.55 11.91 -8.13
N PHE A 124 -5.28 10.89 -8.56
CA PHE A 124 -5.08 9.52 -8.09
C PHE A 124 -3.70 9.00 -8.44
N ALA A 125 -3.16 9.36 -9.61
CA ALA A 125 -1.79 9.04 -9.95
C ALA A 125 -0.78 9.65 -8.97
N ARG A 126 -0.94 10.92 -8.58
CA ARG A 126 -0.07 11.56 -7.58
C ARG A 126 -0.18 10.88 -6.22
N ILE A 127 -1.40 10.55 -5.79
CA ILE A 127 -1.64 9.79 -4.56
C ILE A 127 -0.90 8.45 -4.60
N SER A 128 -0.96 7.71 -5.71
CA SER A 128 -0.23 6.45 -5.88
C SER A 128 1.30 6.60 -5.74
N HIS A 129 1.88 7.69 -6.24
CA HIS A 129 3.31 7.95 -6.04
C HIS A 129 3.64 8.34 -4.59
N MET A 130 2.75 9.08 -3.91
CA MET A 130 2.90 9.40 -2.49
C MET A 130 2.83 8.14 -1.62
N GLU A 131 1.91 7.23 -1.90
CA GLU A 131 1.82 5.92 -1.21
C GLU A 131 3.08 5.09 -1.42
N ALA A 132 3.64 5.08 -2.64
CA ALA A 132 4.92 4.42 -2.91
C ALA A 132 6.05 4.99 -2.03
N LEU A 133 6.13 6.33 -1.92
CA LEU A 133 7.12 7.00 -1.08
C LEU A 133 6.93 6.66 0.41
N LEU A 134 5.69 6.71 0.91
CA LEU A 134 5.37 6.35 2.29
C LEU A 134 5.73 4.89 2.59
N MET A 135 5.55 4.00 1.61
CA MET A 135 5.91 2.59 1.75
C MET A 135 7.43 2.39 1.82
N VAL A 136 8.21 3.18 1.09
CA VAL A 136 9.67 3.23 1.25
C VAL A 136 10.06 3.74 2.64
N ILE A 137 9.39 4.78 3.16
CA ILE A 137 9.62 5.28 4.52
C ILE A 137 9.36 4.19 5.56
N ILE A 138 8.29 3.42 5.41
CA ILE A 138 7.97 2.26 6.29
C ILE A 138 9.13 1.26 6.29
N VAL A 139 9.68 0.91 5.13
CA VAL A 139 10.80 -0.04 5.02
C VAL A 139 12.07 0.51 5.69
N ILE A 140 12.40 1.79 5.46
CA ILE A 140 13.56 2.43 6.10
C ILE A 140 13.39 2.45 7.62
N ALA A 141 12.22 2.87 8.11
CA ALA A 141 11.92 2.88 9.54
C ALA A 141 12.03 1.48 10.15
N ALA A 142 11.48 0.46 9.49
CA ALA A 142 11.54 -0.93 9.95
C ALA A 142 12.98 -1.47 10.03
N THR A 143 13.82 -1.16 9.04
CA THR A 143 15.24 -1.59 9.06
C THR A 143 16.05 -0.86 10.13
N GLY A 144 15.79 0.43 10.37
CA GLY A 144 16.41 1.17 11.46
C GLY A 144 16.02 0.64 12.85
N MET A 145 14.75 0.28 13.05
CA MET A 145 14.27 -0.36 14.28
C MET A 145 14.97 -1.70 14.56
N ALA A 146 15.23 -2.50 13.51
CA ALA A 146 15.92 -3.79 13.64
C ALA A 146 17.38 -3.64 14.10
N ARG A 147 17.98 -2.47 13.84
CA ARG A 147 19.37 -2.13 14.23
C ARG A 147 19.44 -1.27 15.50
N GLY A 148 18.31 -0.94 16.12
CA GLY A 148 18.26 -0.11 17.32
C GLY A 148 18.61 1.37 17.10
N ILE A 149 18.51 1.86 15.85
CA ILE A 149 18.75 3.27 15.54
C ILE A 149 17.71 4.13 16.30
N LEU A 150 18.16 5.24 16.90
CA LEU A 150 17.34 6.18 17.70
C LEU A 150 16.76 5.62 19.01
N LEU A 151 17.30 4.53 19.53
CA LEU A 151 17.16 4.17 20.95
C LEU A 151 18.37 4.74 21.70
N SER A 152 18.20 5.92 22.30
CA SER A 152 19.12 6.53 23.26
C SER A 152 18.86 6.03 24.67
#